data_AF-A0AAX1VRL1-F1
#
_entry.id   AF-A0AAX1VRL1-F1
#
_cell.length_a   1.000
_cell.length_b   1.000
_cell.length_c   1.000
_cell.angle_alpha   90.00
_cell.angle_beta   90.00
_cell.angle_gamma   90.00
#
_symmetry.space_group_name_H-M   'P 1'
#
loop_
_entity.id
_entity.type
_entity.pdbx_description
1 polymer ?
#
loop_
_entity_poly.entity_id
_entity_poly.type
_entity_poly.pdbx_seq_one_letter_code
_entity_poly.pdbx_strand_id
1 'polypeptide(L)'
;MGTIRPRKREENTTAYCAQIRINRDGQSVYQETYTFDRKQAAQVWMKRREAELAVPVAIERMNRNTVSVKQMIDRYLDEYEKVRPLGKTKRATLTAISESWLGEVADSASTSQKLAI
;
A
#
# COMPACT_ATOMS: atom_id res chain seq x y z
N MET A 1 -3.38 -1.50 19.88
CA MET A 1 -2.99 -0.33 20.69
C MET A 1 -1.48 -0.22 20.66
N GLY A 2 -0.95 0.86 20.09
CA GLY A 2 0.48 1.12 20.00
C GLY A 2 1.14 1.26 21.38
N THR A 3 2.44 1.00 21.46
CA THR A 3 3.24 1.07 22.70
C THR A 3 4.24 2.21 22.60
N ILE A 4 4.34 3.06 23.63
CA ILE A 4 5.39 4.09 23.74
C ILE A 4 6.44 3.60 24.74
N ARG A 5 7.68 3.41 24.29
CA ARG A 5 8.81 3.00 25.12
C ARG A 5 9.76 4.20 25.35
N PRO A 6 9.94 4.65 26.60
CA PRO A 6 10.98 5.64 26.90
C PRO A 6 12.36 4.97 26.92
N ARG A 7 13.35 5.61 26.29
CA ARG A 7 14.77 5.24 26.34
C ARG A 7 15.58 6.44 26.81
N LYS A 8 16.35 6.25 27.88
CA LYS A 8 17.29 7.25 28.38
C LYS A 8 18.53 7.27 27.46
N ARG A 9 18.91 8.44 26.95
CA ARG A 9 20.17 8.65 26.22
C ARG A 9 21.29 8.98 27.20
N GLU A 10 22.53 8.77 26.74
CA GLU A 10 23.77 9.06 27.48
C GLU A 10 23.84 10.55 27.89
N GLU A 11 23.29 11.43 27.05
CA GLU A 11 23.22 12.88 27.25
C GLU A 11 22.01 13.33 28.10
N ASN A 12 21.61 12.54 29.10
CA ASN A 12 20.49 12.75 30.05
C ASN A 12 19.11 13.07 29.42
N THR A 13 18.98 12.98 28.11
CA THR A 13 17.76 13.26 27.34
C THR A 13 16.92 11.99 27.20
N THR A 14 15.61 12.09 27.36
CA THR A 14 14.69 10.95 27.22
C THR A 14 14.10 10.92 25.81
N ALA A 15 14.39 9.87 25.05
CA ALA A 15 13.74 9.60 23.77
C ALA A 15 12.50 8.72 23.98
N TYR A 16 11.43 8.98 23.24
CA TYR A 16 10.18 8.25 23.27
C TYR A 16 9.97 7.52 21.94
N CYS A 17 10.08 6.19 21.95
CA CYS A 17 9.82 5.36 20.78
C CYS A 17 8.36 4.93 20.77
N ALA A 18 7.58 5.42 19.81
CA ALA A 18 6.24 4.92 19.54
C ALA A 18 6.33 3.73 18.57
N GLN A 19 5.73 2.61 18.93
CA GLN A 19 5.66 1.40 18.12
C GLN A 19 4.20 1.02 17.89
N ILE A 20 3.81 0.81 16.64
CA ILE A 20 2.49 0.31 16.24
C ILE A 20 2.70 -1.07 15.63
N ARG A 21 1.99 -2.07 16.17
CA ARG A 21 1.94 -3.43 15.64
C ARG A 21 0.49 -3.80 15.35
N ILE A 22 0.25 -4.30 14.15
CA ILE A 22 -1.06 -4.80 13.75
C ILE A 22 -0.88 -6.26 13.33
N ASN A 23 -1.54 -7.14 14.08
CA ASN A 23 -1.62 -8.56 13.79
C ASN A 23 -3.04 -8.87 13.31
N ARG A 24 -3.18 -9.55 12.18
CA ARG A 24 -4.44 -10.16 11.71
C ARG A 24 -4.17 -11.62 11.38
N ASP A 25 -5.10 -12.50 11.74
CA ASP A 25 -5.05 -13.94 11.45
C ASP A 25 -3.74 -14.63 11.87
N GLY A 26 -3.21 -14.24 13.04
CA GLY A 26 -1.99 -14.82 13.60
C GLY A 26 -0.68 -14.40 12.92
N GLN A 27 -0.73 -13.56 11.88
CA GLN A 27 0.45 -13.02 11.19
C GLN A 27 0.65 -11.54 11.48
N SER A 28 1.91 -11.13 11.64
CA SER A 28 2.31 -9.73 11.83
C SER A 28 2.23 -9.00 10.48
N VAL A 29 1.10 -8.35 10.21
CA VAL A 29 0.84 -7.66 8.93
C VAL A 29 1.57 -6.32 8.84
N TYR A 30 1.76 -5.63 9.95
CA TYR A 30 2.35 -4.30 9.94
C TYR A 30 3.08 -3.96 11.23
N GLN A 31 4.30 -3.42 11.09
CA GLN A 31 5.06 -2.85 12.18
C GLN A 31 5.67 -1.51 11.76
N GLU A 32 5.37 -0.46 12.51
CA GLU A 32 5.99 0.86 12.34
C GLU A 32 6.55 1.33 13.68
N THR A 33 7.75 1.92 13.64
CA THR A 33 8.39 2.46 14.84
C THR A 33 8.95 3.84 14.52
N TYR A 34 8.63 4.81 15.37
CA TYR A 34 9.13 6.17 15.25
C TYR A 34 9.60 6.70 16.59
N THR A 35 10.70 7.46 16.59
CA THR A 35 11.31 8.00 17.81
C THR A 35 11.12 9.50 17.87
N PHE A 36 10.65 10.00 19.01
CA PHE A 36 10.42 11.41 19.29
C PHE A 36 11.16 11.86 20.54
N ASP A 37 11.54 13.13 20.62
CA ASP A 37 12.16 13.69 21.84
C ASP A 37 11.11 14.05 22.91
N ARG A 38 9.82 14.18 22.53
CA ARG A 38 8.72 14.54 23.42
C ARG A 38 7.63 13.46 23.46
N LYS A 39 7.16 13.13 24.68
CA LYS A 39 6.06 12.15 24.90
C LYS A 39 4.76 12.55 24.22
N GLN A 40 4.42 13.85 24.25
CA GLN A 40 3.20 14.36 23.63
C GLN A 40 3.21 14.19 22.11
N ALA A 41 4.37 14.43 21.46
CA ALA A 41 4.53 14.22 20.02
C ALA A 41 4.33 12.75 19.64
N ALA A 42 4.90 11.83 20.42
CA ALA A 42 4.70 10.40 20.25
C ALA A 42 3.23 9.97 20.39
N GLN A 43 2.48 10.55 21.35
CA GLN A 43 1.05 10.27 21.53
C GLN A 43 0.19 10.79 20.38
N VAL A 44 0.45 12.02 19.90
CA VAL A 44 -0.30 12.62 18.79
C VAL A 44 -0.05 11.85 17.50
N TRP A 45 1.22 11.52 17.21
CA TRP A 45 1.58 10.70 16.06
C TRP A 45 0.89 9.33 16.10
N MET A 46 0.92 8.66 17.26
CA MET A 46 0.29 7.36 17.43
C MET A 46 -1.22 7.40 17.19
N LYS A 47 -1.94 8.37 17.78
CA LYS A 47 -3.39 8.53 17.56
C LYS A 47 -3.74 8.78 16.11
N ARG A 48 -2.98 9.66 15.43
CA ARG A 48 -3.17 9.95 14.01
C ARG A 48 -2.94 8.69 13.17
N ARG A 49 -1.87 7.95 13.45
CA ARG A 49 -1.50 6.76 12.68
C ARG A 49 -2.44 5.59 12.93
N GLU A 50 -2.91 5.40 14.16
CA GLU A 50 -3.97 4.43 14.48
C GLU A 50 -5.29 4.76 13.77
N ALA A 51 -5.65 6.04 13.64
CA ALA A 51 -6.84 6.46 12.89
C ALA A 51 -6.71 6.21 11.38
N GLU A 52 -5.53 6.47 10.79
CA GLU A 52 -5.24 6.17 9.38
C GLU A 52 -5.28 4.66 9.10
N LEU A 53 -4.76 3.84 10.03
CA LEU A 53 -4.72 2.37 9.92
C LEU A 53 -6.04 1.69 10.31
N ALA A 54 -6.93 2.38 11.03
CA ALA A 54 -8.27 1.90 11.37
C ALA A 54 -9.19 1.80 10.15
N VAL A 55 -8.87 2.52 9.05
CA VAL A 55 -9.59 2.39 7.78
C VAL A 55 -9.14 1.08 7.09
N PRO A 56 -9.98 0.02 7.09
CA PRO A 56 -9.56 -1.33 6.69
C PRO A 56 -9.09 -1.43 5.24
N VAL A 57 -9.56 -0.49 4.41
CA VAL A 57 -9.28 -0.41 2.98
C VAL A 57 -7.78 -0.21 2.69
N ALA A 58 -7.03 0.45 3.57
CA ALA A 58 -5.61 0.71 3.34
C ALA A 58 -4.74 -0.55 3.53
N ILE A 59 -5.03 -1.35 4.55
CA ILE A 59 -4.26 -2.56 4.88
C ILE A 59 -4.59 -3.69 3.89
N GLU A 60 -5.86 -3.83 3.50
CA GLU A 60 -6.28 -4.83 2.51
C GLU A 60 -5.81 -4.49 1.10
N ARG A 61 -5.73 -3.19 0.75
CA ARG A 61 -5.11 -2.75 -0.51
C ARG A 61 -3.60 -2.97 -0.54
N MET A 62 -2.92 -3.01 0.60
CA MET A 62 -1.48 -3.25 0.68
C MET A 62 -1.11 -4.73 0.71
N ASN A 63 -1.98 -5.59 1.27
CA ASN A 63 -1.76 -7.04 1.35
C ASN A 63 -2.35 -7.82 0.16
N ARG A 64 -3.03 -7.13 -0.78
CA ARG A 64 -3.44 -7.78 -2.03
C ARG A 64 -2.19 -8.16 -2.82
N ASN A 65 -2.16 -9.39 -3.33
CA ASN A 65 -1.14 -9.79 -4.31
C ASN A 65 -1.28 -8.81 -5.48
N THR A 66 -0.32 -7.90 -5.62
CA THR A 66 -0.39 -6.83 -6.61
C THR A 66 -0.33 -7.44 -7.99
N VAL A 67 -1.28 -7.05 -8.83
CA VAL A 67 -1.41 -7.58 -10.19
C VAL A 67 -0.88 -6.51 -11.12
N SER A 68 -0.11 -6.90 -12.13
CA SER A 68 0.35 -5.93 -13.13
C SER A 68 -0.80 -5.50 -14.04
N VAL A 69 -0.73 -4.29 -14.58
CA VAL A 69 -1.73 -3.82 -15.56
C VAL A 69 -1.82 -4.78 -16.75
N LYS A 70 -0.70 -5.39 -17.16
CA LYS A 70 -0.69 -6.45 -18.18
C LYS A 70 -1.59 -7.63 -17.80
N GLN A 71 -1.44 -8.18 -16.61
CA GLN A 71 -2.26 -9.29 -16.13
C GLN A 71 -3.76 -8.92 -16.06
N MET A 72 -4.08 -7.66 -15.73
CA MET A 72 -5.46 -7.17 -15.77
C MET A 72 -6.01 -7.13 -17.20
N ILE A 73 -5.21 -6.67 -18.16
CA ILE A 73 -5.57 -6.62 -19.58
C ILE A 73 -5.78 -8.03 -20.14
N ASP A 74 -4.85 -8.95 -19.86
CA ASP A 74 -4.92 -10.35 -20.31
C ASP A 74 -6.21 -11.01 -19.82
N ARG A 75 -6.51 -10.86 -18.53
CA ARG A 75 -7.75 -11.36 -17.94
C ARG A 75 -9.00 -10.76 -18.58
N TYR A 76 -8.98 -9.46 -18.87
CA TYR A 76 -10.11 -8.79 -19.53
C TYR A 76 -10.34 -9.35 -20.93
N LEU A 77 -9.27 -9.58 -21.71
CA LEU A 77 -9.37 -10.17 -23.04
C LEU A 77 -9.95 -11.59 -22.96
N ASP A 78 -9.44 -12.43 -22.05
CA ASP A 78 -9.91 -13.81 -21.86
C ASP A 78 -11.37 -13.91 -21.42
N GLU A 79 -11.81 -13.07 -20.49
CA GLU A 79 -13.18 -13.08 -19.99
C GLU A 79 -14.15 -12.46 -20.99
N TYR A 80 -13.77 -11.34 -21.61
CA TYR A 80 -14.67 -10.60 -22.50
C TYR A 80 -14.87 -11.32 -23.85
N GLU A 81 -13.84 -11.98 -24.39
CA GLU A 81 -13.95 -12.75 -25.63
C GLU A 81 -14.95 -13.91 -25.53
N LYS A 82 -15.13 -14.47 -24.33
CA LYS A 82 -16.16 -15.50 -24.06
C LYS A 82 -17.58 -14.96 -24.15
N VAL A 83 -17.76 -13.66 -23.87
CA VAL A 83 -19.08 -13.01 -23.88
C VAL A 83 -19.39 -12.45 -25.26
N ARG A 84 -18.42 -11.74 -25.88
CA ARG A 84 -18.56 -11.19 -27.23
C ARG A 84 -17.20 -11.12 -27.93
N PRO A 85 -17.13 -11.42 -29.25
CA PRO A 85 -15.91 -11.25 -30.00
C PRO A 85 -15.45 -9.79 -29.99
N LEU A 86 -14.24 -9.56 -29.49
CA LEU A 86 -13.65 -8.24 -29.42
C LEU A 86 -13.21 -7.75 -30.81
N GLY A 87 -13.49 -6.49 -31.13
CA GLY A 87 -13.03 -5.86 -32.36
C GLY A 87 -11.51 -5.79 -32.45
N LYS A 88 -10.95 -5.97 -33.66
CA LYS A 88 -9.50 -6.03 -33.93
C LYS A 88 -8.74 -4.83 -33.35
N THR A 89 -9.28 -3.62 -33.53
CA THR A 89 -8.65 -2.38 -33.03
C THR A 89 -8.54 -2.35 -31.51
N LYS A 90 -9.61 -2.75 -30.80
CA LYS A 90 -9.63 -2.75 -29.34
C LYS A 90 -8.63 -3.76 -28.77
N ARG A 91 -8.50 -4.93 -29.40
CA ARG A 91 -7.50 -5.93 -29.03
C ARG A 91 -6.09 -5.37 -29.21
N ALA A 92 -5.79 -4.85 -30.40
CA ALA A 92 -4.47 -4.30 -30.71
C ALA A 92 -4.05 -3.16 -29.77
N THR A 93 -4.97 -2.24 -29.43
CA THR A 93 -4.68 -1.15 -28.49
C THR A 93 -4.40 -1.68 -27.08
N LEU A 94 -5.20 -2.63 -26.59
CA LEU A 94 -4.99 -3.22 -25.26
C LEU A 94 -3.68 -4.00 -25.19
N THR A 95 -3.34 -4.77 -26.22
CA THR A 95 -2.05 -5.47 -26.33
C THR A 95 -0.89 -4.47 -26.31
N ALA A 96 -0.96 -3.39 -27.10
CA ALA A 96 0.07 -2.35 -27.11
C ALA A 96 0.26 -1.68 -25.74
N ILE A 97 -0.83 -1.44 -24.99
CA ILE A 97 -0.75 -0.92 -23.62
C ILE A 97 -0.09 -1.94 -22.69
N SER A 98 -0.44 -3.22 -22.82
CA SER A 98 0.11 -4.30 -21.99
C SER A 98 1.61 -4.53 -22.21
N GLU A 99 2.12 -4.23 -23.41
CA GLU A 99 3.53 -4.33 -23.78
C GLU A 99 4.32 -3.04 -23.52
N SER A 100 3.63 -1.94 -23.20
CA SER A 100 4.27 -0.69 -22.82
C SER A 100 4.76 -0.69 -21.38
N TRP A 101 5.48 0.36 -20.99
CA TRP A 101 5.90 0.60 -19.60
C TRP A 101 4.74 0.51 -18.60
N LEU A 102 3.51 0.87 -19.02
CA LEU A 102 2.34 0.84 -18.16
C LEU A 102 1.93 -0.60 -17.79
N GLY A 103 2.18 -1.56 -18.68
CA GLY A 103 1.87 -2.98 -18.46
C GLY A 103 2.64 -3.59 -17.29
N GLU A 104 3.86 -3.10 -17.04
CA GLU A 104 4.72 -3.54 -15.93
C GLU A 104 4.34 -2.89 -14.59
N VAL A 105 3.54 -1.83 -14.62
CA VAL A 105 3.14 -1.12 -13.40
C VAL A 105 2.19 -2.00 -12.59
N ALA A 106 2.52 -2.19 -11.32
CA ALA A 106 1.62 -2.82 -10.36
C ALA A 106 0.39 -1.91 -10.13
N ASP A 107 -0.79 -2.51 -10.06
CA ASP A 107 -2.05 -1.82 -9.82
C ASP A 107 -2.04 -0.93 -8.55
N SER A 108 -1.30 -1.35 -7.53
CA SER A 108 -1.08 -0.57 -6.30
C SER A 108 -0.19 0.66 -6.49
N ALA A 109 0.66 0.66 -7.52
CA ALA A 109 1.61 1.71 -7.82
C ALA A 109 1.08 2.73 -8.85
N SER A 110 -0.04 2.45 -9.52
CA SER A 110 -0.72 3.36 -10.45
C SER A 110 -1.44 4.48 -9.71
N THR A 111 -0.71 5.56 -9.38
CA THR A 111 -1.26 6.82 -8.86
C THR A 111 -1.27 7.90 -9.94
N SER A 112 -2.12 8.93 -9.81
CA SER A 112 -2.19 10.02 -10.81
C SER A 112 -0.84 10.72 -11.02
N GLN A 113 0.03 10.71 -10.01
CA GLN A 113 1.39 11.23 -10.08
C GLN A 113 2.32 10.40 -10.99
N LYS A 114 2.12 9.08 -11.09
CA LYS A 114 2.91 8.23 -12.01
C LYS A 114 2.40 8.25 -13.44
N LEU A 115 1.13 8.62 -13.64
CA LEU A 115 0.48 8.65 -14.95
C LEU A 115 0.59 10.02 -15.63
N ALA A 116 0.91 11.08 -14.89
CA ALA A 116 1.08 12.44 -15.39
C ALA A 116 2.52 12.72 -15.86
N ILE A 117 3.07 11.82 -16.69
CA ILE A 117 4.30 12.07 -17.46
C ILE A 117 3.92 12.92 -18.67
#